data_AF-A0A0P9DZJ4-F1
#
_entry.id   AF-A0A0P9DZJ4-F1
#
_cell.length_a   1.000
_cell.length_b   1.000
_cell.length_c   1.000
_cell.angle_alpha   90.00
_cell.angle_beta   90.00
_cell.angle_gamma   90.00
#
_symmetry.space_group_name_H-M   'P 1'
#
loop_
_entity.id
_entity.type
_entity.pdbx_description
1 polymer ?
#
loop_
_entity_poly.entity_id
_entity_poly.type
_entity_poly.pdbx_seq_one_letter_code
_entity_poly.pdbx_strand_id
1 'polypeptide(L)' 'MIDSYDFGRIVINGRQYTTDLIVFPDRVKDGWWRKEGHSLHIKDLDEAVQDNPKVLIVAPATRDS' A
#
# COMPACT_ATOMS: atom_id res chain seq x y z
N MET A 1 -0.24 -13.47 1.44
CA MET A 1 -0.21 -13.24 2.89
C MET A 1 1.01 -12.38 3.21
N ILE A 2 0.92 -11.46 4.18
CA ILE A 2 2.08 -10.64 4.59
C ILE A 2 2.93 -11.48 5.55
N ASP A 3 4.21 -11.62 5.26
CA ASP A 3 5.15 -12.40 6.07
C ASP A 3 5.78 -11.53 7.15
N SER A 4 6.17 -10.30 6.80
CA SER A 4 6.72 -9.33 7.75
C SER A 4 6.54 -7.89 7.28
N TYR A 5 6.55 -6.96 8.24
CA TYR A 5 6.51 -5.52 8.01
C TYR A 5 7.47 -4.82 8.97
N ASP A 6 8.32 -3.96 8.40
CA ASP A 6 9.19 -3.03 9.09
C ASP A 6 9.06 -1.65 8.44
N PHE A 7 9.60 -0.63 9.12
CA PHE A 7 9.60 0.70 8.54
C PHE A 7 10.30 0.74 7.18
N GLY A 8 9.55 1.11 6.13
CA GLY A 8 10.05 1.16 4.74
C GLY A 8 10.31 -0.20 4.08
N ARG A 9 9.89 -1.31 4.69
CA ARG A 9 10.08 -2.66 4.14
C ARG A 9 8.89 -3.56 4.46
N ILE A 10 8.36 -4.23 3.45
CA ILE A 10 7.33 -5.25 3.63
C ILE A 10 7.68 -6.49 2.82
N VAL A 11 7.46 -7.68 3.40
CA VAL A 11 7.64 -8.96 2.72
C VAL A 11 6.29 -9.63 2.56
N ILE A 12 5.93 -9.96 1.31
CA ILE A 12 4.65 -10.59 0.96
C ILE A 12 4.96 -11.79 0.08
N ASN A 13 4.54 -12.98 0.51
CA ASN A 13 4.81 -14.25 -0.17
C ASN A 13 6.31 -14.43 -0.52
N GLY A 14 7.21 -14.07 0.39
CA GLY A 14 8.66 -14.15 0.23
C GLY A 14 9.29 -13.07 -0.66
N ARG A 15 8.49 -12.17 -1.27
CA ARG A 15 9.00 -11.05 -2.07
C ARG A 15 9.10 -9.78 -1.22
N GLN A 16 10.27 -9.15 -1.26
CA GLN A 16 10.53 -7.89 -0.56
C GLN A 16 10.09 -6.69 -1.41
N TYR A 17 9.45 -5.72 -0.75
CA TYR A 17 9.09 -4.41 -1.30
C TYR A 17 9.60 -3.31 -0.38
N THR A 18 10.11 -2.22 -0.98
CA THR A 18 10.67 -1.07 -0.26
C THR A 18 10.04 0.26 -0.70
N THR A 19 8.96 0.18 -1.46
CA THR A 19 8.17 1.33 -1.92
C THR A 19 6.71 1.11 -1.55
N ASP A 20 5.94 2.19 -1.60
CA ASP A 20 4.50 2.13 -1.41
C ASP A 20 3.84 1.16 -2.40
N LEU A 21 2.87 0.40 -1.90
CA LEU A 21 2.16 -0.64 -2.63
C LEU A 21 0.70 -0.74 -2.17
N ILE A 22 -0.13 -1.39 -2.98
CA ILE A 22 -1.49 -1.78 -2.62
C ILE A 22 -1.57 -3.30 -2.60
N VAL A 23 -2.08 -3.87 -1.50
CA VAL A 23 -2.30 -5.31 -1.38
C VAL A 23 -3.79 -5.60 -1.61
N PHE A 24 -4.08 -6.41 -2.62
CA PHE A 24 -5.40 -6.93 -2.92
C PHE A 24 -5.51 -8.40 -2.45
N PRO A 25 -6.71 -8.98 -2.39
CA PRO A 25 -6.87 -10.40 -2.01
C PRO A 25 -6.11 -11.37 -2.91
N ASP A 26 -5.96 -11.03 -4.19
CA ASP A 26 -5.42 -11.90 -5.24
C ASP A 26 -4.07 -11.41 -5.82
N ARG A 27 -3.70 -10.15 -5.60
CA ARG A 27 -2.49 -9.55 -6.19
C ARG A 27 -1.86 -8.47 -5.31
N VAL A 28 -0.63 -8.13 -5.62
CA VAL A 28 0.06 -6.95 -5.07
C VAL A 28 0.35 -6.00 -6.22
N LYS A 29 -0.05 -4.74 -6.07
CA LYS A 29 0.38 -3.65 -6.95
C LYS A 29 1.55 -2.93 -6.32
N ASP A 30 2.74 -3.15 -6.86
CA ASP A 30 3.95 -2.40 -6.53
C ASP A 30 4.05 -1.09 -7.30
N GLY A 31 4.97 -0.22 -6.88
CA GLY A 31 5.22 1.07 -7.57
C GLY A 31 4.05 2.04 -7.48
N TRP A 32 3.22 1.95 -6.45
CA TRP A 32 2.09 2.86 -6.27
C TRP A 32 2.61 4.27 -5.95
N TRP A 33 2.20 5.23 -6.76
CA TRP A 33 2.61 6.63 -6.62
C TRP A 33 1.45 7.49 -6.15
N ARG A 34 1.67 8.25 -5.08
CA ARG A 34 0.70 9.22 -4.57
C ARG A 34 0.84 10.54 -5.31
N LYS A 35 -0.26 11.26 -5.45
CA LYS A 35 -0.26 12.65 -5.91
C LYS A 35 0.57 13.55 -5.00
N GLU A 36 0.59 13.27 -3.69
CA GLU A 36 1.35 14.00 -2.68
C GLU A 36 1.88 13.04 -1.60
N GLY A 37 3.13 13.19 -1.18
CA GLY A 37 3.79 12.24 -0.27
C GLY A 37 3.19 12.18 1.14
N HIS A 38 2.62 13.29 1.63
CA HIS A 38 2.11 13.40 3.00
C HIS A 38 0.58 13.32 3.10
N SER A 39 -0.11 13.30 1.97
CA SER A 39 -1.57 13.38 1.90
C SER A 39 -2.10 12.30 0.97
N LEU A 40 -2.91 11.39 1.51
CA LEU A 40 -3.61 10.39 0.72
C LEU A 40 -4.89 10.99 0.12
N HIS A 41 -4.94 11.11 -1.20
CA HIS A 41 -6.11 11.59 -1.90
C HIS A 41 -6.98 10.41 -2.36
N ILE A 42 -8.30 10.64 -2.50
CA ILE A 42 -9.21 9.61 -3.07
C ILE A 42 -8.71 9.13 -4.44
N LYS A 43 -8.17 10.03 -5.27
CA LYS A 43 -7.61 9.68 -6.57
C LYS A 43 -6.44 8.69 -6.50
N ASP A 44 -5.68 8.70 -5.40
CA ASP A 44 -4.59 7.73 -5.21
C ASP A 44 -5.14 6.32 -4.97
N LEU A 45 -6.41 6.22 -4.54
CA LEU A 45 -7.11 4.99 -4.20
C LEU A 45 -8.06 4.51 -5.29
N ASP A 46 -8.14 5.18 -6.44
CA ASP A 46 -9.15 4.87 -7.48
C ASP A 46 -9.18 3.37 -7.83
N GLU A 47 -8.02 2.73 -8.02
CA GLU A 47 -7.95 1.28 -8.26
C GLU A 47 -8.39 0.44 -7.07
N ALA A 48 -8.03 0.83 -5.85
CA ALA A 48 -8.45 0.13 -4.64
C ALA A 48 -9.97 0.23 -4.43
N VAL A 49 -10.57 1.37 -4.79
CA VAL A 49 -12.02 1.62 -4.71
C VAL A 49 -12.77 0.93 -5.85
N GLN A 50 -12.20 0.86 -7.05
CA GLN A 50 -12.78 0.15 -8.20
C GLN A 50 -13.01 -1.34 -7.93
N ASP A 51 -12.12 -1.97 -7.15
CA ASP A 51 -12.30 -3.35 -6.69
C ASP A 51 -13.45 -3.51 -5.67
N ASN A 52 -14.15 -2.43 -5.32
CA ASN A 52 -15.31 -2.35 -4.43
C ASN A 52 -15.14 -3.15 -3.12
N PRO A 53 -14.10 -2.85 -2.32
CA PRO A 53 -13.82 -3.59 -1.11
C PRO A 53 -14.86 -3.28 -0.04
N LYS A 54 -15.23 -4.29 0.75
CA LYS A 54 -16.06 -4.09 1.94
C LYS A 54 -15.34 -3.28 3.02
N VAL A 55 -14.01 -3.40 3.08
CA VAL A 55 -13.14 -2.74 4.04
C VAL A 55 -11.84 -2.36 3.35
N LEU A 56 -11.41 -1.10 3.51
CA LEU A 56 -10.11 -0.61 3.07
C LEU A 56 -9.28 -0.25 4.30
N ILE A 57 -8.08 -0.82 4.42
CA ILE A 57 -7.13 -0.54 5.51
C ILE A 57 -6.01 0.33 4.94
N VAL A 58 -5.74 1.47 5.60
CA VAL A 58 -4.68 2.40 5.21
C VAL A 58 -3.64 2.47 6.32
N ALA A 59 -2.38 2.20 5.97
CA ALA A 59 -1.25 2.36 6.87
C ALA A 59 -0.49 3.66 6.54
N PRO A 60 -0.37 4.62 7.47
CA PRO A 60 0.43 5.81 7.25
C PRO A 60 1.93 5.45 7.26
N ALA A 61 2.67 6.03 6.33
CA ALA A 61 4.13 5.98 6.35
C ALA A 61 4.63 7.08 7.30
N THR A 62 4.76 6.79 8.60
CA THR A 62 5.34 7.73 9.55
C THR A 62 6.86 7.78 9.41
N ARG A 63 7.37 8.62 8.50
CA ARG A 63 8.71 9.18 8.65
C ARG A 63 8.59 10.30 9.68
N ASP A 64 8.95 10.02 10.94
CA ASP A 64 9.33 11.12 11.82
C ASP A 64 10.61 11.73 11.22
N SER A 65 10.48 12.96 10.75
CA SER A 65 11.58 13.84 10.35
C SER A 65 12.09 14.62 11.55
#